data_AF-A0A2H6ESA8-F1
#
_entry.id   AF-A0A2H6ESA8-F1
#
_cell.length_a   1.000
_cell.length_b   1.000
_cell.length_c   1.000
_cell.angle_alpha   90.00
_cell.angle_beta   90.00
_cell.angle_gamma   90.00
#
_symmetry.space_group_name_H-M   'P 1'
#
loop_
_entity.id
_entity.type
_entity.pdbx_description
1 polymer ?
#
loop_
_entity_poly.entity_id
_entity_poly.type
_entity_poly.pdbx_seq_one_letter_code
_entity_poly.pdbx_strand_id
1 'polypeptide(L)' 'MKFWNIETEKRFFTDALKSFASPEQLFYNLTDGYYAYVPKGKSAEGQTLQSRNSLIGQYIRKVE' A
#
# COMPACT_ATOMS: atom_id res chain seq x y z
N MET A 1 8.23 10.36 18.68
CA MET A 1 7.22 9.85 17.74
C MET A 1 7.76 9.98 16.32
N LYS A 2 7.96 8.86 15.62
CA LYS A 2 8.32 8.87 14.19
C LYS A 2 7.02 8.89 13.39
N PHE A 3 6.74 9.99 12.71
CA PHE A 3 5.57 10.09 11.84
C PHE A 3 5.76 9.25 10.57
N TRP A 4 4.65 8.81 9.99
CA TRP A 4 4.65 8.16 8.69
C TRP A 4 5.21 9.13 7.65
N ASN A 5 6.27 8.73 6.96
CA ASN A 5 6.93 9.53 5.95
C ASN A 5 7.21 8.66 4.72
N ILE A 6 7.68 9.28 3.64
CA ILE A 6 7.91 8.62 2.35
C ILE A 6 8.89 7.44 2.48
N GLU A 7 9.90 7.53 3.34
CA GLU A 7 10.86 6.44 3.55
C GLU A 7 10.23 5.25 4.27
N THR A 8 9.45 5.52 5.33
CA THR A 8 8.68 4.51 6.06
C THR A 8 7.68 3.81 5.15
N GLU A 9 7.06 4.57 4.24
CA GLU A 9 6.09 4.05 3.27
C GLU A 9 6.73 3.12 2.24
N LYS A 10 7.90 3.50 1.70
CA LYS A 10 8.68 2.62 0.80
C LYS A 10 9.10 1.32 1.50
N ARG A 11 9.53 1.42 2.76
CA ARG A 11 9.86 0.24 3.58
C ARG A 11 8.62 -0.63 3.81
N PHE A 12 7.50 -0.04 4.18
CA PHE A 12 6.24 -0.75 4.35
C PHE A 12 5.87 -1.55 3.10
N PHE A 13 5.87 -0.94 1.91
CA PHE A 13 5.55 -1.67 0.68
C PHE A 13 6.51 -2.83 0.44
N THR A 14 7.82 -2.61 0.63
CA THR A 14 8.85 -3.64 0.42
C THR A 14 8.71 -4.80 1.41
N ASP A 15 8.50 -4.49 2.69
CA ASP A 15 8.44 -5.48 3.76
C ASP A 15 7.09 -6.22 3.76
N ALA A 16 5.99 -5.52 3.48
CA ALA A 16 4.68 -6.13 3.36
C ALA A 16 4.61 -7.09 2.17
N LEU A 17 5.15 -6.69 1.00
CA LEU A 17 5.27 -7.57 -0.17
C LEU A 17 6.08 -8.83 0.11
N LYS A 18 7.16 -8.71 0.90
CA LYS A 18 8.02 -9.85 1.24
C LYS A 18 7.44 -10.74 2.32
N SER A 19 6.56 -10.23 3.17
CA SER A 19 6.20 -10.91 4.41
C SER A 19 4.75 -11.37 4.49
N PHE A 20 3.75 -10.55 4.13
CA PHE A 20 2.37 -10.84 4.53
C PHE A 20 1.26 -10.27 3.63
N ALA A 21 1.58 -9.54 2.56
CA ALA A 21 0.56 -8.96 1.69
C ALA A 21 0.91 -9.17 0.22
N SER A 22 -0.11 -9.51 -0.57
CA SER A 22 0.03 -9.65 -2.01
C SER A 22 0.01 -8.28 -2.71
N PRO A 23 0.59 -8.16 -3.92
CA PRO A 23 0.55 -6.92 -4.69
C PRO A 23 -0.86 -6.35 -4.86
N GLU A 24 -1.90 -7.18 -5.06
CA GLU A 24 -3.28 -6.69 -5.21
C GLU A 24 -3.85 -6.06 -3.93
N GLN A 25 -3.30 -6.40 -2.77
CA GLN A 25 -3.74 -5.86 -1.48
C GLN A 25 -3.03 -4.54 -1.13
N LEU A 26 -1.87 -4.30 -1.75
CA LEU A 26 -1.01 -3.14 -1.50
C LEU A 26 -1.10 -2.07 -2.60
N PHE A 27 -1.47 -2.48 -3.82
CA PHE A 27 -1.48 -1.64 -5.00
C PHE A 27 -2.82 -1.76 -5.74
N TYR A 28 -3.23 -0.67 -6.38
CA TYR A 28 -4.30 -0.67 -7.34
C TYR A 28 -3.86 -1.43 -8.58
N ASN A 29 -4.65 -2.42 -9.00
CA ASN A 29 -4.41 -3.11 -10.26
C ASN A 29 -5.17 -2.35 -11.36
N LEU A 30 -4.48 -1.45 -12.06
CA LEU A 30 -5.06 -0.72 -13.18
C LEU A 30 -4.71 -1.46 -14.49
N THR A 31 -5.36 -1.07 -15.59
CA THR A 31 -5.16 -1.62 -16.95
C THR A 31 -3.70 -1.74 -17.40
N ASP A 32 -2.80 -0.91 -16.85
CA ASP A 32 -1.39 -0.81 -17.23
C ASP A 32 -0.43 -1.39 -16.16
N GLY A 33 -0.96 -1.98 -15.08
CA GLY A 33 -0.18 -2.59 -14.01
C GLY A 33 -0.53 -2.11 -12.60
N TYR A 34 0.38 -2.35 -11.66
CA TYR A 34 0.19 -2.09 -10.23
C TYR A 34 0.66 -0.70 -9.82
N TYR A 35 -0.21 0.07 -9.17
CA TYR A 35 0.06 1.44 -8.73
C TYR A 35 -0.18 1.62 -7.24
N ALA A 36 0.75 2.26 -6.53
CA ALA A 36 0.55 2.64 -5.12
C ALA A 36 -0.51 3.73 -4.94
N TYR A 37 -0.65 4.60 -5.93
CA TYR A 37 -1.66 5.64 -5.96
C TYR A 37 -2.24 5.75 -7.36
N VAL A 38 -3.55 5.98 -7.44
CA VAL A 38 -4.23 6.19 -8.71
C VAL A 38 -3.72 7.50 -9.34
N PRO A 39 -3.19 7.46 -10.57
CA PRO A 39 -2.74 8.67 -11.25
C PRO A 39 -3.90 9.67 -11.41
N LYS A 40 -3.63 10.97 -11.22
CA LYS A 40 -4.63 12.02 -11.44
C LYS A 40 -5.13 11.94 -12.89
N GLY A 41 -6.45 11.83 -13.06
CA GLY A 41 -7.08 11.71 -14.38
C GLY A 41 -7.30 10.28 -14.88
N LYS A 42 -6.79 9.25 -14.19
CA LYS A 42 -7.23 7.86 -14.40
C LYS A 42 -8.33 7.51 -13.40
N SER A 43 -9.42 6.91 -13.88
CA SER A 43 -10.41 6.32 -12.99
C SER A 43 -9.79 5.12 -12.30
N ALA A 44 -9.96 5.01 -10.99
CA ALA A 44 -9.59 3.81 -10.24
C ALA A 44 -10.46 2.58 -10.60
N GLU A 45 -11.26 2.66 -11.66
CA GLU A 45 -12.24 1.66 -12.09
C GLU A 45 -13.19 1.20 -10.96
N GLY A 46 -13.51 2.10 -10.02
CA GLY A 46 -14.32 1.79 -8.85
C GLY A 46 -13.58 0.95 -7.78
N GLN A 47 -12.30 0.64 -7.98
CA GLN A 47 -11.49 -0.07 -7.01
C GLN A 47 -11.18 0.84 -5.82
N THR A 48 -11.43 0.31 -4.63
CA THR A 48 -11.07 0.94 -3.37
C THR A 48 -10.06 0.04 -2.65
N LEU A 49 -8.90 0.60 -2.31
CA LEU A 49 -7.83 -0.16 -1.67
C LEU A 49 -7.97 -0.11 -0.14
N GLN A 50 -9.14 -0.55 0.37
CA GLN A 50 -9.46 -0.48 1.80
C GLN A 50 -8.51 -1.32 2.66
N SER A 51 -8.05 -2.46 2.13
CA SER A 51 -7.15 -3.39 2.81
C SER A 51 -5.84 -2.74 3.24
N ARG A 52 -5.36 -1.72 2.51
CA ARG A 52 -4.08 -1.05 2.79
C ARG A 52 -4.06 -0.38 4.17
N ASN A 53 -5.16 0.23 4.60
CA ASN A 53 -5.20 0.91 5.90
C ASN A 53 -5.02 -0.08 7.06
N SER A 54 -5.64 -1.26 6.96
CA SER A 54 -5.47 -2.34 7.94
C SER A 54 -4.05 -2.90 7.93
N LEU A 55 -3.43 -3.04 6.76
CA LEU A 55 -2.05 -3.52 6.60
C LEU A 55 -1.03 -2.54 7.19
N ILE A 56 -1.24 -1.23 7.03
CA ILE A 56 -0.40 -0.20 7.67
C ILE A 56 -0.46 -0.32 9.19
N GLY A 57 -1.66 -0.50 9.76
CA GLY A 57 -1.83 -0.70 11.21
C GLY A 57 -1.20 -2.00 11.72
N GLN A 58 -1.24 -3.08 10.93
CA GLN A 58 -0.55 -4.33 11.25
C GLN A 58 0.98 -4.17 11.19
N TYR A 59 1.48 -3.45 10.19
CA TYR A 59 2.91 -3.20 10.03
C TYR A 59 3.48 -2.39 11.19
N ILE A 60 2.81 -1.30 11.60
CA ILE A 60 3.27 -0.48 12.73
C ILE A 60 3.35 -1.31 14.02
N ARG A 61 2.36 -2.17 14.30
CA ARG A 61 2.36 -3.06 15.47
C ARG A 61 3.48 -4.10 15.47
N LYS A 62 3.98 -4.50 14.31
CA LYS A 62 5.08 -5.47 14.20
C LYS A 62 6.45 -4.80 14.41
N VAL A 63 6.53 -3.47 14.29
CA VAL A 63 7.76 -2.69 14.44
C VAL A 63 7.95 -2.17 15.88
N GLU A 64 6.91 -2.23 16.72
CA GLU A 64 7.04 -2.12 18.19
C GLU A 64 7.57 -3.41 18.81
#